data_AF-A0A6J4LS63-F1
#
_entry.id   AF-A0A6J4LS63-F1
#
_cell.length_a   1.000
_cell.length_b   1.000
_cell.length_c   1.000
_cell.angle_alpha   90.00
_cell.angle_beta   90.00
_cell.angle_gamma   90.00
#
_symmetry.space_group_name_H-M   'P 1'
#
loop_
_entity.id
_entity.type
_entity.pdbx_description
1 polymer ?
#
loop_
_entity_poly.entity_id
_entity_poly.type
_entity_poly.pdbx_seq_one_letter_code
_entity_poly.pdbx_strand_id
1 'polypeptide(L)'
;MPRLRVKPNNEQAPLPFDTRPLRVLLISGSQRRQYNCPGVDSKSRALMLRMADRLPAEWEIDVEDLGNVYKRERIQPCNACVSTSMALCCWPCNCYQKDDSAEPDLMWNLDLYARLDLADAWAIIGPHNWYGPSTNLKAMFDRLVCMNGGNPDETLIEHKDPELAMKLEHAPEWKELSVNHLEGRTAAFFCYGDEGADEMDETGRPAKLRHKEWFDPGDEPFRDPRDAYAPLVWQCRYSGIEVPDALWRYCTTGKDRPYSENQSEHMIGEAEFMRAFDAWTDTFVEFVARKGRVPPGEHRAAGYNPPKHRWAETKLAWREKRMRMGLPPAGSSPAAQQALGLNRDVTLTPGKSEATRNPE
;
A
#
# COMPACT_ATOMS: atom_id res chain seq x y z
N MET A 1 5.10 35.70 -9.19
CA MET A 1 4.21 35.52 -8.02
C MET A 1 3.99 34.02 -7.83
N PRO A 2 4.18 33.44 -6.63
CA PRO A 2 3.82 32.05 -6.42
C PRO A 2 2.30 31.92 -6.62
N ARG A 3 1.86 31.06 -7.54
CA ARG A 3 0.44 30.76 -7.72
C ARG A 3 -0.07 30.17 -6.40
N LEU A 4 -1.15 30.73 -5.85
CA LEU A 4 -1.80 30.18 -4.65
C LEU A 4 -2.33 28.78 -5.02
N ARG A 5 -1.65 27.72 -4.57
CA ARG A 5 -2.11 26.34 -4.78
C ARG A 5 -3.28 26.02 -3.85
N VAL A 6 -4.25 25.25 -4.34
CA VAL A 6 -5.31 24.69 -3.49
C VAL A 6 -4.67 23.70 -2.51
N LYS A 7 -4.84 23.94 -1.22
CA LYS A 7 -4.31 23.04 -0.19
C LYS A 7 -5.21 21.81 -0.03
N PRO A 8 -4.62 20.61 0.16
CA PRO A 8 -5.38 19.42 0.53
C PRO A 8 -6.27 19.64 1.74
N ASN A 9 -7.54 19.27 1.64
CA ASN A 9 -8.47 19.31 2.77
C ASN A 9 -9.38 18.08 2.79
N ASN A 10 -9.18 17.21 3.79
CA ASN A 10 -9.97 16.00 3.96
C ASN A 10 -11.43 16.28 4.37
N GLU A 11 -11.72 17.47 4.90
CA GLU A 11 -13.07 17.89 5.30
C GLU A 11 -13.97 18.25 4.10
N GLN A 12 -13.43 18.25 2.88
CA GLN A 12 -14.21 18.50 1.66
C GLN A 12 -15.02 17.30 1.18
N ALA A 13 -14.91 16.14 1.85
CA ALA A 13 -15.68 14.93 1.52
C ALA A 13 -17.21 15.16 1.34
N PRO A 14 -17.88 16.05 2.11
CA PRO A 14 -19.31 16.34 1.97
C PRO A 14 -19.65 17.34 0.85
N LEU A 15 -18.67 17.95 0.18
CA LEU A 15 -18.96 18.93 -0.88
C LEU A 15 -19.67 18.24 -2.06
N PRO A 16 -20.64 18.92 -2.72
CA PRO A 16 -21.21 18.43 -3.96
C PRO A 16 -20.11 18.13 -4.99
N PHE A 17 -20.19 16.99 -5.66
CA PHE A 17 -19.19 16.50 -6.62
C PHE A 17 -18.77 17.57 -7.65
N ASP A 18 -19.74 18.33 -8.17
CA ASP A 18 -19.49 19.34 -9.20
C ASP A 18 -18.70 20.56 -8.70
N THR A 19 -18.59 20.73 -7.38
CA THR A 19 -18.00 21.91 -6.74
C THR A 19 -16.62 21.68 -6.14
N ARG A 20 -16.22 20.42 -5.89
CA ARG A 20 -14.89 20.11 -5.34
C ARG A 20 -13.80 20.21 -6.43
N PRO A 21 -12.57 20.62 -6.06
CA PRO A 21 -11.43 20.59 -6.99
C PRO A 21 -11.09 19.15 -7.39
N LEU A 22 -10.39 19.00 -8.52
CA LEU A 22 -9.72 17.75 -8.87
C LEU A 22 -8.58 17.53 -7.89
N ARG A 23 -8.54 16.37 -7.24
CA ARG A 23 -7.54 16.03 -6.23
C ARG A 23 -6.61 14.92 -6.72
N VAL A 24 -5.31 15.13 -6.56
CA VAL A 24 -4.28 14.13 -6.86
C VAL A 24 -3.48 13.84 -5.60
N LEU A 25 -3.23 12.55 -5.33
CA LEU A 25 -2.32 12.10 -4.28
C LEU A 25 -1.00 11.63 -4.88
N LEU A 26 0.10 12.29 -4.53
CA LEU A 26 1.46 11.94 -4.90
C LEU A 26 2.14 11.20 -3.76
N ILE A 27 2.69 10.01 -4.05
CA ILE A 27 3.29 9.15 -3.04
C ILE A 27 4.75 8.90 -3.39
N SER A 28 5.65 9.27 -2.47
CA SER A 28 7.03 8.80 -2.47
C SER A 28 7.11 7.45 -1.75
N GLY A 29 7.54 6.43 -2.50
CA GLY A 29 7.61 5.04 -2.07
C GLY A 29 9.01 4.58 -1.67
N SER A 30 10.02 5.45 -1.61
CA SER A 30 11.36 5.08 -1.11
C SER A 30 11.35 4.82 0.39
N GLN A 31 12.23 3.96 0.91
CA GLN A 31 12.39 3.70 2.36
C GLN A 31 13.38 4.62 3.08
N ARG A 32 14.12 5.48 2.37
CA ARG A 32 15.08 6.37 3.02
C ARG A 32 14.37 7.32 3.97
N ARG A 33 14.93 7.44 5.18
CA ARG A 33 14.38 8.28 6.25
C ARG A 33 15.09 9.61 6.30
N GLN A 34 14.31 10.68 6.18
CA GLN A 34 14.78 12.02 6.46
C GLN A 34 15.32 12.07 7.90
N TYR A 35 16.57 12.55 8.04
CA TYR A 35 17.28 12.75 9.31
C TYR A 35 17.69 11.50 10.12
N ASN A 36 17.58 10.29 9.55
CA ASN A 36 18.04 9.06 10.23
C ASN A 36 18.75 8.05 9.31
N CYS A 37 18.67 8.21 7.98
CA CYS A 37 19.47 7.42 7.05
C CYS A 37 20.68 8.23 6.55
N PRO A 38 21.88 7.61 6.39
CA PRO A 38 23.00 8.27 5.70
C PRO A 38 22.55 8.63 4.27
N GLY A 39 22.63 9.93 3.94
CA GLY A 39 22.17 10.52 2.68
C GLY A 39 20.74 11.09 2.66
N VAL A 40 20.15 11.34 3.83
CA VAL A 40 18.99 12.24 4.16
C VAL A 40 17.76 12.19 3.24
N ASP A 41 17.84 12.61 1.98
CA ASP A 41 16.70 12.71 1.07
C ASP A 41 16.67 11.59 0.03
N SER A 42 15.47 11.11 -0.31
CA SER A 42 15.29 10.12 -1.36
C SER A 42 15.09 10.77 -2.72
N LYS A 43 15.57 10.09 -3.78
CA LYS A 43 15.24 10.40 -5.18
C LYS A 43 13.73 10.47 -5.38
N SER A 44 13.01 9.50 -4.82
CA SER A 44 11.55 9.43 -4.85
C SER A 44 10.88 10.70 -4.34
N ARG A 45 11.33 11.23 -3.20
CA ARG A 45 10.80 12.45 -2.60
C ARG A 45 11.12 13.67 -3.45
N ALA A 46 12.36 13.77 -3.96
CA ALA A 46 12.74 14.86 -4.85
C ALA A 46 11.89 14.88 -6.13
N LEU A 47 11.65 13.72 -6.75
CA LEU A 47 10.79 13.56 -7.91
C LEU A 47 9.32 13.88 -7.60
N MET A 48 8.80 13.41 -6.46
CA MET A 48 7.44 13.72 -5.99
C MET A 48 7.22 15.24 -5.84
N LEU A 49 8.16 15.94 -5.21
CA LEU A 49 8.10 17.40 -5.06
C LEU A 49 8.20 18.11 -6.42
N ARG A 50 9.07 17.63 -7.31
CA ARG A 50 9.16 18.16 -8.68
C ARG A 50 7.85 17.99 -9.44
N MET A 51 7.21 16.83 -9.35
CA MET A 51 5.90 16.60 -9.95
C MET A 51 4.85 17.56 -9.36
N ALA A 52 4.79 17.67 -8.02
CA ALA A 52 3.90 18.62 -7.34
C ALA A 52 4.07 20.06 -7.86
N ASP A 53 5.31 20.47 -8.13
CA ASP A 53 5.59 21.80 -8.68
C ASP A 53 5.10 21.98 -10.12
N ARG A 54 5.02 20.91 -10.91
CA ARG A 54 4.59 20.92 -12.31
C ARG A 54 3.08 20.75 -12.50
N LEU A 55 2.37 20.19 -11.52
CA LEU A 55 0.92 19.98 -11.63
C LEU A 55 0.14 21.31 -11.68
N PRO A 56 -1.01 21.34 -12.37
CA PRO A 56 -1.90 22.51 -12.43
C PRO A 56 -2.22 23.09 -11.06
N ALA A 57 -2.27 24.42 -10.95
CA ALA A 57 -2.37 25.12 -9.67
C ALA A 57 -3.79 25.07 -9.07
N GLU A 58 -4.78 24.85 -9.93
CA GLU A 58 -6.19 24.65 -9.61
C GLU A 58 -6.50 23.26 -9.04
N TRP A 59 -5.57 22.31 -9.17
CA TRP A 59 -5.71 20.99 -8.56
C TRP A 59 -5.36 21.04 -7.08
N GLU A 60 -6.04 20.20 -6.31
CA GLU A 60 -5.68 19.90 -4.94
C GLU A 60 -4.57 18.84 -4.95
N ILE A 61 -3.34 19.26 -4.63
CA ILE A 61 -2.15 18.41 -4.71
C ILE A 61 -1.79 17.92 -3.31
N ASP A 62 -2.13 16.67 -3.03
CA ASP A 62 -1.81 15.98 -1.80
C ASP A 62 -0.50 15.19 -1.97
N VAL A 63 0.38 15.23 -0.96
CA VAL A 63 1.71 14.58 -1.03
C VAL A 63 1.96 13.76 0.22
N GLU A 64 2.55 12.58 0.07
CA GLU A 64 3.02 11.78 1.20
C GLU A 64 4.34 11.07 0.89
N ASP A 65 5.25 11.07 1.87
CA ASP A 65 6.46 10.26 1.81
C ASP A 65 6.36 9.07 2.76
N LEU A 66 6.14 7.89 2.19
CA LEU A 66 6.03 6.63 2.94
C LEU A 66 7.37 6.20 3.53
N GLY A 67 8.49 6.80 3.11
CA GLY A 67 9.83 6.48 3.58
C GLY A 67 10.08 6.67 5.06
N ASN A 68 9.09 7.18 5.80
CA ASN A 68 9.11 7.35 7.24
C ASN A 68 10.20 8.33 7.65
N VAL A 69 9.83 9.62 7.72
CA VAL A 69 10.61 10.66 8.40
C VAL A 69 10.91 10.19 9.83
N TYR A 70 12.14 10.41 10.31
CA TYR A 70 12.55 10.02 11.66
C TYR A 70 11.46 10.23 12.72
N LYS A 71 11.19 9.19 13.53
CA LYS A 71 10.14 9.10 14.57
C LYS A 71 8.68 8.95 14.09
N ARG A 72 8.40 8.78 12.80
CA ARG A 72 7.04 8.37 12.39
C ARG A 72 6.79 6.88 12.64
N GLU A 73 5.52 6.55 12.80
CA GLU A 73 5.00 5.21 12.91
C GLU A 73 5.31 4.39 11.67
N ARG A 74 5.24 3.06 11.81
CA ARG A 74 5.33 2.15 10.66
C ARG A 74 3.92 1.92 10.11
N ILE A 75 3.85 1.54 8.83
CA ILE A 75 2.62 0.91 8.33
C ILE A 75 2.60 -0.49 8.93
N GLN A 76 1.57 -0.79 9.70
CA GLN A 76 1.40 -2.13 10.24
C GLN A 76 1.00 -3.11 9.12
N PRO A 77 1.46 -4.38 9.18
CA PRO A 77 1.18 -5.35 8.13
C PRO A 77 -0.30 -5.73 8.07
N CYS A 78 -0.75 -6.30 6.95
CA CYS A 78 -2.10 -6.83 6.86
C CYS A 78 -2.25 -8.11 7.70
N ASN A 79 -3.34 -8.23 8.47
CA ASN A 79 -3.68 -9.44 9.24
C ASN A 79 -4.32 -10.55 8.39
N ALA A 80 -4.40 -10.38 7.07
CA ALA A 80 -4.94 -11.36 6.13
C ALA A 80 -6.38 -11.84 6.45
N CYS A 81 -7.24 -10.95 6.93
CA CYS A 81 -8.64 -11.28 7.26
C CYS A 81 -9.40 -11.92 6.09
N VAL A 82 -9.09 -11.50 4.85
CA VAL A 82 -9.67 -12.06 3.61
C VAL A 82 -9.43 -13.56 3.46
N SER A 83 -8.35 -14.11 4.03
CA SER A 83 -8.06 -15.55 3.99
C SER A 83 -9.03 -16.38 4.85
N THR A 84 -9.89 -15.74 5.64
CA THR A 84 -11.03 -16.37 6.30
C THR A 84 -12.32 -16.12 5.53
N SER A 85 -12.60 -14.87 5.19
CA SER A 85 -13.78 -14.43 4.43
C SER A 85 -13.58 -12.98 4.00
N MET A 86 -14.04 -12.59 2.81
CA MET A 86 -14.00 -11.19 2.37
C MET A 86 -14.85 -10.29 3.29
N ALA A 87 -15.94 -10.82 3.85
CA ALA A 87 -16.76 -10.12 4.83
C ALA A 87 -16.04 -9.78 6.15
N LEU A 88 -14.92 -10.45 6.45
CA LEU A 88 -14.06 -10.15 7.60
C LEU A 88 -13.04 -9.03 7.29
N CYS A 89 -12.78 -8.77 6.01
CA CYS A 89 -11.86 -7.75 5.54
C CYS A 89 -12.62 -6.42 5.39
N CYS A 90 -12.70 -5.61 6.45
CA CYS A 90 -13.51 -4.39 6.40
C CYS A 90 -12.88 -3.25 5.59
N TRP A 91 -13.72 -2.40 5.00
CA TRP A 91 -13.36 -1.16 4.34
C TRP A 91 -13.97 0.06 5.09
N PRO A 92 -13.14 1.01 5.58
CA PRO A 92 -11.69 0.95 5.74
C PRO A 92 -11.24 -0.18 6.68
N CYS A 93 -9.95 -0.53 6.64
CA CYS A 93 -9.45 -1.68 7.41
C CYS A 93 -9.48 -1.46 8.93
N ASN A 94 -10.27 -2.28 9.61
CA ASN A 94 -10.48 -2.32 11.07
C ASN A 94 -9.43 -3.16 11.85
N CYS A 95 -8.28 -3.51 11.28
CA CYS A 95 -7.26 -4.26 12.03
C CYS A 95 -6.46 -3.39 13.01
N TYR A 96 -6.38 -2.09 12.74
CA TYR A 96 -5.71 -1.09 13.58
C TYR A 96 -6.60 0.12 13.66
N GLN A 97 -6.24 1.09 14.51
CA GLN A 97 -7.00 2.30 14.73
C GLN A 97 -6.07 3.52 14.85
N LYS A 98 -6.66 4.70 14.74
CA LYS A 98 -5.97 5.97 14.88
C LYS A 98 -5.50 6.18 16.32
N ASP A 99 -4.30 6.72 16.47
CA ASP A 99 -3.68 7.08 17.75
C ASP A 99 -3.53 5.91 18.75
N ASP A 100 -3.43 4.67 18.24
CA ASP A 100 -3.19 3.51 19.10
C ASP A 100 -1.76 3.51 19.67
N SER A 101 -1.65 3.45 21.00
CA SER A 101 -0.36 3.43 21.70
C SER A 101 0.34 2.08 21.71
N ALA A 102 -0.41 0.98 21.62
CA ALA A 102 0.11 -0.38 21.61
C ALA A 102 0.49 -0.83 20.19
N GLU A 103 -0.33 -0.47 19.21
CA GLU A 103 -0.16 -0.80 17.80
C GLU A 103 -0.22 0.46 16.90
N PRO A 104 0.73 1.39 17.02
CA PRO A 104 0.75 2.61 16.23
C PRO A 104 0.78 2.30 14.72
N ASP A 105 -0.15 2.85 13.95
CA ASP A 105 -0.30 2.59 12.51
C ASP A 105 -0.27 3.89 11.69
N LEU A 106 0.71 3.97 10.78
CA LEU A 106 0.91 5.16 9.94
C LEU A 106 -0.28 5.43 9.01
N MET A 107 -0.95 4.40 8.49
CA MET A 107 -2.07 4.60 7.56
C MET A 107 -3.25 5.31 8.23
N TRP A 108 -3.58 4.91 9.47
CA TRP A 108 -4.63 5.58 10.24
C TRP A 108 -4.21 6.97 10.72
N ASN A 109 -2.98 7.13 11.23
CA ASN A 109 -2.52 8.42 11.74
C ASN A 109 -2.38 9.49 10.65
N LEU A 110 -2.17 9.08 9.38
CA LEU A 110 -2.16 9.97 8.22
C LEU A 110 -3.53 10.13 7.52
N ASP A 111 -4.58 9.50 8.04
CA ASP A 111 -5.90 9.41 7.37
C ASP A 111 -5.78 8.90 5.92
N LEU A 112 -4.87 7.96 5.66
CA LEU A 112 -4.47 7.59 4.30
C LEU A 112 -5.61 6.91 3.53
N TYR A 113 -6.46 6.12 4.19
CA TYR A 113 -7.67 5.57 3.56
C TYR A 113 -8.59 6.67 3.02
N ALA A 114 -8.82 7.73 3.81
CA ALA A 114 -9.62 8.87 3.39
C ALA A 114 -8.95 9.66 2.27
N ARG A 115 -7.62 9.84 2.30
CA ARG A 115 -6.86 10.54 1.25
C ARG A 115 -6.88 9.79 -0.08
N LEU A 116 -6.77 8.46 -0.04
CA LEU A 116 -6.88 7.59 -1.21
C LEU A 116 -8.30 7.62 -1.80
N ASP A 117 -9.33 7.60 -0.94
CA ASP A 117 -10.73 7.80 -1.33
C ASP A 117 -10.96 9.19 -1.95
N LEU A 118 -10.46 10.26 -1.35
CA LEU A 118 -10.71 11.62 -1.88
C LEU A 118 -9.99 11.94 -3.18
N ALA A 119 -8.89 11.27 -3.48
CA ALA A 119 -8.12 11.52 -4.69
C ALA A 119 -8.80 10.93 -5.94
N ASP A 120 -8.86 11.73 -7.00
CA ASP A 120 -9.30 11.32 -8.35
C ASP A 120 -8.23 10.49 -9.05
N ALA A 121 -6.96 10.80 -8.77
CA ALA A 121 -5.82 10.08 -9.28
C ALA A 121 -4.69 9.94 -8.27
N TRP A 122 -3.94 8.85 -8.36
CA TRP A 122 -2.74 8.59 -7.57
C TRP A 122 -1.52 8.56 -8.48
N ALA A 123 -0.42 9.16 -8.03
CA ALA A 123 0.87 9.01 -8.70
C ALA A 123 1.89 8.47 -7.69
N ILE A 124 2.38 7.27 -7.93
CA ILE A 124 3.27 6.54 -7.04
C ILE A 124 4.66 6.51 -7.67
N ILE A 125 5.62 7.08 -6.98
CA ILE A 125 7.01 7.15 -7.41
C ILE A 125 7.83 6.29 -6.44
N GLY A 126 8.71 5.41 -6.92
CA GLY A 126 9.50 4.60 -5.99
C GLY A 126 10.64 3.82 -6.62
N PRO A 127 11.61 3.35 -5.81
CA PRO A 127 12.74 2.58 -6.30
C PRO A 127 12.37 1.10 -6.50
N HIS A 128 13.13 0.42 -7.33
CA HIS A 128 13.28 -1.03 -7.26
C HIS A 128 14.14 -1.40 -6.06
N ASN A 129 13.58 -2.20 -5.16
CA ASN A 129 14.29 -2.88 -4.10
C ASN A 129 14.35 -4.36 -4.46
N TRP A 130 15.47 -4.81 -5.03
CA TRP A 130 15.72 -6.23 -5.35
C TRP A 130 14.52 -6.93 -6.00
N TYR A 131 14.21 -6.55 -7.24
CA TYR A 131 13.10 -7.13 -8.04
C TYR A 131 11.68 -6.87 -7.51
N GLY A 132 11.49 -5.91 -6.61
CA GLY A 132 10.16 -5.53 -6.14
C GLY A 132 10.03 -4.07 -5.71
N PRO A 133 8.80 -3.65 -5.34
CA PRO A 133 8.59 -2.36 -4.71
C PRO A 133 9.18 -2.35 -3.29
N SER A 134 9.33 -1.15 -2.74
CA SER A 134 9.75 -1.02 -1.35
C SER A 134 8.72 -1.63 -0.37
N THR A 135 9.18 -2.11 0.77
CA THR A 135 8.34 -2.76 1.80
C THR A 135 7.23 -1.86 2.31
N ASN A 136 7.46 -0.55 2.51
CA ASN A 136 6.40 0.34 2.99
C ASN A 136 5.32 0.55 1.93
N LEU A 137 5.72 0.66 0.66
CA LEU A 137 4.78 0.75 -0.44
C LEU A 137 3.97 -0.54 -0.57
N LYS A 138 4.61 -1.71 -0.50
CA LYS A 138 3.94 -3.01 -0.51
C LYS A 138 3.00 -3.19 0.70
N ALA A 139 3.41 -2.76 1.90
CA ALA A 139 2.58 -2.82 3.11
C ALA A 139 1.33 -1.95 2.98
N MET A 140 1.44 -0.74 2.40
CA MET A 140 0.27 0.10 2.09
C MET A 140 -0.72 -0.65 1.19
N PHE A 141 -0.24 -1.28 0.11
CA PHE A 141 -1.09 -2.04 -0.80
C PHE A 141 -1.68 -3.31 -0.18
N ASP A 142 -0.93 -4.02 0.67
CA ASP A 142 -1.45 -5.17 1.42
C ASP A 142 -2.58 -4.80 2.39
N ARG A 143 -2.53 -3.57 2.92
CA ARG A 143 -3.58 -2.99 3.76
C ARG A 143 -4.78 -2.47 2.95
N LEU A 144 -4.64 -2.33 1.63
CA LEU A 144 -5.70 -1.94 0.70
C LEU A 144 -6.41 -3.12 0.03
N VAL A 145 -6.14 -4.37 0.43
CA VAL A 145 -6.91 -5.52 -0.07
C VAL A 145 -8.42 -5.33 0.10
N CYS A 146 -8.84 -4.68 1.20
CA CYS A 146 -10.25 -4.39 1.47
C CYS A 146 -10.92 -3.42 0.48
N MET A 147 -10.16 -2.67 -0.34
CA MET A 147 -10.77 -1.77 -1.32
C MET A 147 -11.54 -2.51 -2.43
N ASN A 148 -11.28 -3.82 -2.60
CA ASN A 148 -12.06 -4.71 -3.46
C ASN A 148 -12.93 -5.63 -2.58
N GLY A 149 -14.23 -5.35 -2.53
CA GLY A 149 -15.22 -6.23 -1.93
C GLY A 149 -15.22 -6.27 -0.40
N GLY A 150 -14.35 -5.51 0.26
CA GLY A 150 -14.27 -5.51 1.72
C GLY A 150 -15.57 -5.04 2.37
N ASN A 151 -15.88 -5.57 3.56
CA ASN A 151 -17.12 -5.26 4.25
C ASN A 151 -17.19 -3.77 4.69
N PRO A 152 -18.13 -2.97 4.18
CA PRO A 152 -18.25 -1.56 4.53
C PRO A 152 -18.90 -1.32 5.91
N ASP A 153 -19.57 -2.34 6.48
CA ASP A 153 -20.25 -2.26 7.77
C ASP A 153 -19.81 -3.40 8.69
N GLU A 154 -18.84 -3.07 9.54
CA GLU A 154 -18.32 -3.97 10.56
C GLU A 154 -19.36 -4.43 11.58
N THR A 155 -20.45 -3.70 11.78
CA THR A 155 -21.47 -4.08 12.77
C THR A 155 -22.19 -5.37 12.41
N LEU A 156 -22.21 -5.72 11.11
CA LEU A 156 -22.79 -6.96 10.59
C LEU A 156 -22.06 -8.23 11.06
N ILE A 157 -20.82 -8.08 11.55
CA ILE A 157 -19.97 -9.19 11.99
C ILE A 157 -19.55 -9.07 13.47
N GLU A 158 -20.24 -8.23 14.24
CA GLU A 158 -19.94 -7.97 15.67
C GLU A 158 -18.45 -7.69 15.98
N HIS A 159 -17.73 -7.01 15.06
CA HIS A 159 -16.28 -6.75 15.13
C HIS A 159 -15.43 -8.03 15.21
N LYS A 160 -14.84 -8.40 14.07
CA LYS A 160 -13.90 -9.52 13.91
C LYS A 160 -14.45 -10.90 14.33
N ASP A 161 -15.76 -11.13 14.32
CA ASP A 161 -16.31 -12.48 14.45
C ASP A 161 -16.22 -13.24 13.12
N PRO A 162 -15.40 -14.30 13.02
CA PRO A 162 -15.19 -15.00 11.76
C PRO A 162 -16.41 -15.85 11.35
N GLU A 163 -17.19 -16.37 12.29
CA GLU A 163 -18.38 -17.17 11.96
C GLU A 163 -19.50 -16.29 11.39
N LEU A 164 -19.71 -15.09 11.95
CA LEU A 164 -20.63 -14.14 11.37
C LEU A 164 -20.17 -13.63 10.00
N ALA A 165 -18.87 -13.38 9.83
CA ALA A 165 -18.32 -12.98 8.53
C ALA A 165 -18.52 -14.06 7.46
N MET A 166 -18.17 -15.32 7.75
CA MET A 166 -18.40 -16.43 6.82
C MET A 166 -19.89 -16.59 6.49
N LYS A 167 -20.78 -16.40 7.47
CA LYS A 167 -22.23 -16.42 7.23
C LYS A 167 -22.67 -15.27 6.32
N LEU A 168 -22.17 -14.05 6.55
CA LEU A 168 -22.50 -12.87 5.76
C LEU A 168 -22.06 -13.04 4.30
N GLU A 169 -20.86 -13.58 4.05
CA GLU A 169 -20.34 -13.80 2.69
C GLU A 169 -21.21 -14.75 1.84
N HIS A 170 -22.00 -15.62 2.48
CA HIS A 170 -22.97 -16.48 1.81
C HIS A 170 -24.38 -15.89 1.71
N ALA A 171 -24.63 -14.73 2.32
CA ALA A 171 -25.93 -14.10 2.35
C ALA A 171 -26.23 -13.34 1.03
N PRO A 172 -27.48 -13.28 0.55
CA PRO A 172 -27.82 -12.59 -0.70
C PRO A 172 -27.39 -11.11 -0.74
N GLU A 173 -27.52 -10.41 0.39
CA GLU A 173 -27.14 -9.00 0.57
C GLU A 173 -25.64 -8.73 0.38
N TRP A 174 -24.79 -9.76 0.53
CA TRP A 174 -23.35 -9.59 0.32
C TRP A 174 -23.00 -9.13 -1.10
N LYS A 175 -23.81 -9.50 -2.09
CA LYS A 175 -23.62 -9.05 -3.48
C LYS A 175 -23.77 -7.53 -3.63
N GLU A 176 -24.55 -6.90 -2.77
CA GLU A 176 -24.77 -5.45 -2.75
C GLU A 176 -23.68 -4.75 -1.93
N LEU A 177 -23.22 -5.36 -0.82
CA LEU A 177 -22.18 -4.80 0.05
C LEU A 177 -20.76 -4.91 -0.52
N SER A 178 -20.47 -6.02 -1.22
CA SER A 178 -19.13 -6.36 -1.71
C SER A 178 -18.83 -5.71 -3.06
N VAL A 179 -18.55 -4.41 -3.04
CA VAL A 179 -18.22 -3.61 -4.23
C VAL A 179 -16.75 -3.16 -4.25
N ASN A 180 -16.29 -2.66 -5.40
CA ASN A 180 -15.01 -1.94 -5.46
C ASN A 180 -15.20 -0.52 -4.91
N HIS A 181 -14.66 -0.26 -3.73
CA HIS A 181 -14.90 1.00 -3.01
C HIS A 181 -14.19 2.21 -3.62
N LEU A 182 -13.17 1.96 -4.43
CA LEU A 182 -12.32 2.98 -5.03
C LEU A 182 -12.40 3.03 -6.56
N GLU A 183 -13.42 2.40 -7.14
CA GLU A 183 -13.60 2.28 -8.57
C GLU A 183 -13.59 3.63 -9.32
N GLY A 184 -13.12 3.60 -10.56
CA GLY A 184 -13.12 4.75 -11.46
C GLY A 184 -11.92 5.67 -11.31
N ARG A 185 -11.04 5.48 -10.31
CA ARG A 185 -9.79 6.26 -10.15
C ARG A 185 -8.73 5.90 -11.17
N THR A 186 -7.75 6.78 -11.32
CA THR A 186 -6.54 6.53 -12.10
C THR A 186 -5.34 6.37 -11.18
N ALA A 187 -4.53 5.34 -11.37
CA ALA A 187 -3.22 5.23 -10.73
C ALA A 187 -2.10 5.26 -11.78
N ALA A 188 -0.98 5.86 -11.42
CA ALA A 188 0.22 5.98 -12.23
C ALA A 188 1.44 5.56 -11.41
N PHE A 189 2.40 4.91 -12.05
CA PHE A 189 3.60 4.37 -11.41
C PHE A 189 4.85 4.81 -12.17
N PHE A 190 5.74 5.51 -11.47
CA PHE A 190 7.09 5.78 -11.93
C PHE A 190 8.08 5.04 -11.04
N CYS A 191 8.64 3.95 -11.57
CA CYS A 191 9.63 3.14 -10.88
C CYS A 191 11.03 3.41 -11.45
N TYR A 192 12.07 3.26 -10.63
CA TYR A 192 13.45 3.47 -11.07
C TYR A 192 14.42 2.54 -10.36
N GLY A 193 15.55 2.25 -10.99
CA GLY A 193 16.61 1.43 -10.41
C GLY A 193 17.97 1.72 -11.04
N ASP A 194 19.01 1.09 -10.53
CA ASP A 194 20.39 1.29 -10.96
C ASP A 194 21.00 0.08 -11.68
N GLU A 195 20.18 -0.94 -11.94
CA GLU A 195 20.59 -2.18 -12.63
C GLU A 195 21.81 -2.87 -11.99
N GLY A 196 21.92 -2.80 -10.66
CA GLY A 196 23.07 -3.37 -9.95
C GLY A 196 24.29 -2.45 -9.90
N ALA A 197 24.11 -1.16 -10.18
CA ALA A 197 25.13 -0.13 -10.02
C ALA A 197 26.40 -0.47 -10.84
N ASP A 198 27.58 -0.47 -10.22
CA ASP A 198 28.86 -0.88 -10.81
C ASP A 198 29.23 -2.35 -10.49
N GLU A 199 28.27 -3.16 -10.04
CA GLU A 199 28.52 -4.52 -9.61
C GLU A 199 28.48 -5.55 -10.74
N MET A 200 28.08 -5.17 -11.96
CA MET A 200 27.88 -6.11 -13.07
C MET A 200 29.19 -6.40 -13.81
N ASP A 201 29.43 -7.66 -14.16
CA ASP A 201 30.53 -8.08 -15.02
C ASP A 201 30.14 -8.05 -16.51
N GLU A 202 31.12 -8.30 -17.39
CA GLU A 202 30.94 -8.30 -18.85
C GLU A 202 29.91 -9.32 -19.37
N THR A 203 29.53 -10.30 -18.56
CA THR A 203 28.52 -11.30 -18.90
C THR A 203 27.12 -10.91 -18.45
N GLY A 204 26.95 -9.72 -17.85
CA GLY A 204 25.70 -9.26 -17.27
C GLY A 204 25.37 -9.92 -15.93
N ARG A 205 26.36 -10.48 -15.22
CA ARG A 205 26.18 -11.11 -13.90
C ARG A 205 26.78 -10.24 -12.81
N PRO A 206 26.27 -10.26 -11.56
CA PRO A 206 26.97 -9.56 -10.48
C PRO A 206 28.37 -10.16 -10.27
N ALA A 207 29.40 -9.33 -10.39
CA ALA A 207 30.82 -9.67 -10.30
C ALA A 207 31.15 -10.45 -9.03
N LYS A 208 30.49 -10.10 -7.92
CA LYS A 208 30.68 -10.71 -6.59
C LYS A 208 30.14 -12.14 -6.45
N LEU A 209 29.28 -12.61 -7.36
CA LEU A 209 28.74 -13.98 -7.29
C LEU A 209 29.86 -15.00 -7.46
N ARG A 210 29.95 -15.95 -6.52
CA ARG A 210 30.85 -17.10 -6.62
C ARG A 210 30.27 -18.20 -7.52
N HIS A 211 28.97 -18.42 -7.43
CA HIS A 211 28.21 -19.39 -8.22
C HIS A 211 27.51 -18.67 -9.37
N LYS A 212 28.26 -18.39 -10.44
CA LYS A 212 27.74 -17.66 -11.63
C LYS A 212 26.62 -18.42 -12.33
N GLU A 213 26.64 -19.74 -12.22
CA GLU A 213 25.64 -20.66 -12.76
C GLU A 213 24.25 -20.54 -12.11
N TRP A 214 24.12 -19.87 -10.95
CA TRP A 214 22.83 -19.62 -10.31
C TRP A 214 22.13 -18.33 -10.80
N PHE A 215 22.83 -17.54 -11.63
CA PHE A 215 22.30 -16.31 -12.19
C PHE A 215 22.51 -16.33 -13.69
N ASP A 216 21.48 -16.70 -14.45
CA ASP A 216 21.44 -16.48 -15.89
C ASP A 216 20.69 -15.17 -16.17
N PRO A 217 21.37 -14.13 -16.71
CA PRO A 217 20.71 -12.88 -17.08
C PRO A 217 19.55 -13.08 -18.07
N GLY A 218 19.57 -14.15 -18.87
CA GLY A 218 18.48 -14.51 -19.78
C GLY A 218 17.21 -14.99 -19.06
N ASP A 219 17.34 -15.44 -17.82
CA ASP A 219 16.26 -15.97 -16.98
C ASP A 219 15.76 -14.94 -15.95
N GLU A 220 16.20 -13.69 -16.02
CA GLU A 220 15.70 -12.65 -15.14
C GLU A 220 14.17 -12.49 -15.26
N PRO A 221 13.48 -12.22 -14.14
CA PRO A 221 12.03 -12.38 -14.06
C PRO A 221 11.23 -11.38 -14.91
N PHE A 222 11.86 -10.28 -15.35
CA PHE A 222 11.18 -9.17 -16.00
C PHE A 222 11.79 -8.87 -17.36
N ARG A 223 10.95 -8.89 -18.41
CA ARG A 223 11.34 -8.40 -19.75
C ARG A 223 11.37 -6.87 -19.80
N ASP A 224 10.40 -6.24 -19.15
CA ASP A 224 10.39 -4.81 -18.88
C ASP A 224 10.54 -4.64 -17.36
N PRO A 225 11.62 -3.99 -16.86
CA PRO A 225 11.84 -3.87 -15.44
C PRO A 225 10.65 -3.25 -14.69
N ARG A 226 9.80 -2.46 -15.34
CA ARG A 226 8.59 -1.91 -14.72
C ARG A 226 7.71 -2.98 -14.07
N ASP A 227 7.78 -4.22 -14.57
CA ASP A 227 7.02 -5.38 -14.09
C ASP A 227 7.39 -5.79 -12.66
N ALA A 228 8.49 -5.29 -12.09
CA ALA A 228 8.75 -5.37 -10.65
C ALA A 228 7.60 -4.77 -9.82
N TYR A 229 6.84 -3.83 -10.38
CA TYR A 229 5.66 -3.20 -9.77
C TYR A 229 4.33 -3.83 -10.22
N ALA A 230 4.36 -4.87 -11.06
CA ALA A 230 3.17 -5.52 -11.60
C ALA A 230 2.17 -5.96 -10.51
N PRO A 231 2.57 -6.53 -9.35
CA PRO A 231 1.61 -6.89 -8.31
C PRO A 231 0.77 -5.71 -7.80
N LEU A 232 1.36 -4.51 -7.70
CA LEU A 232 0.63 -3.31 -7.25
C LEU A 232 -0.30 -2.78 -8.35
N VAL A 233 0.19 -2.77 -9.60
CA VAL A 233 -0.58 -2.35 -10.78
C VAL A 233 -1.79 -3.24 -10.99
N TRP A 234 -1.60 -4.56 -10.90
CA TRP A 234 -2.69 -5.52 -11.06
C TRP A 234 -3.67 -5.48 -9.89
N GLN A 235 -3.21 -5.19 -8.67
CA GLN A 235 -4.14 -4.95 -7.55
C GLN A 235 -5.01 -3.72 -7.83
N CYS A 236 -4.46 -2.60 -8.31
CA CYS A 236 -5.27 -1.45 -8.74
C CYS A 236 -6.31 -1.84 -9.78
N ARG A 237 -5.88 -2.50 -10.87
CA ARG A 237 -6.77 -2.91 -11.96
C ARG A 237 -7.86 -3.87 -11.47
N TYR A 238 -7.50 -4.82 -10.62
CA TYR A 238 -8.43 -5.76 -9.99
C TYR A 238 -9.47 -5.06 -9.11
N SER A 239 -9.12 -3.91 -8.53
CA SER A 239 -10.01 -3.07 -7.71
C SER A 239 -10.73 -1.94 -8.47
N GLY A 240 -10.81 -2.02 -9.81
CA GLY A 240 -11.51 -1.02 -10.62
C GLY A 240 -10.77 0.34 -10.74
N ILE A 241 -9.49 0.38 -10.41
CA ILE A 241 -8.62 1.57 -10.57
C ILE A 241 -7.79 1.35 -11.83
N GLU A 242 -7.97 2.19 -12.84
CA GLU A 242 -7.22 2.03 -14.07
C GLU A 242 -5.75 2.42 -13.89
N VAL A 243 -4.88 1.65 -14.51
CA VAL A 243 -3.45 1.98 -14.65
C VAL A 243 -3.12 1.90 -16.14
N PRO A 244 -3.26 2.99 -16.90
CA PRO A 244 -2.90 3.02 -18.30
C PRO A 244 -1.42 2.69 -18.48
N ASP A 245 -1.06 1.93 -19.51
CA ASP A 245 0.34 1.55 -19.75
C ASP A 245 1.25 2.77 -19.98
N ALA A 246 0.71 3.86 -20.53
CA ALA A 246 1.42 5.13 -20.69
C ALA A 246 1.76 5.81 -19.34
N LEU A 247 1.07 5.44 -18.26
CA LEU A 247 1.28 5.94 -16.90
C LEU A 247 2.07 4.97 -16.02
N TRP A 248 2.55 3.85 -16.55
CA TRP A 248 3.39 2.89 -15.86
C TRP A 248 4.75 2.78 -16.53
N ARG A 249 5.78 3.37 -15.91
CA ARG A 249 7.10 3.54 -16.49
C ARG A 249 8.22 3.14 -15.53
N TYR A 250 9.24 2.50 -16.08
CA TYR A 250 10.56 2.33 -15.45
C TYR A 250 11.60 3.26 -16.08
N CYS A 251 12.54 3.75 -15.29
CA CYS A 251 13.73 4.47 -15.77
C CYS A 251 14.98 4.09 -14.97
N THR A 252 16.10 3.92 -15.67
CA THR A 252 17.40 3.62 -15.05
C THR A 252 18.11 4.90 -14.62
N THR A 253 18.73 4.90 -13.43
CA THR A 253 19.54 6.01 -12.92
C THR A 253 20.75 5.51 -12.12
N GLY A 254 21.92 6.09 -12.39
CA GLY A 254 23.23 5.72 -11.82
C GLY A 254 23.68 4.28 -12.09
N LYS A 255 23.36 3.76 -13.27
CA LYS A 255 23.97 2.54 -13.81
C LYS A 255 25.47 2.74 -14.03
N ASP A 256 26.25 1.69 -13.82
CA ASP A 256 27.72 1.68 -13.95
C ASP A 256 28.44 2.68 -13.02
N ARG A 257 27.77 3.09 -11.93
CA ARG A 257 28.31 4.00 -10.90
C ARG A 257 28.27 3.34 -9.53
N PRO A 258 29.24 3.63 -8.64
CA PRO A 258 29.13 3.23 -7.25
C PRO A 258 27.84 3.77 -6.61
N TYR A 259 27.23 3.03 -5.68
CA TYR A 259 26.00 3.47 -4.98
C TYR A 259 26.14 4.86 -4.32
N SER A 260 27.33 5.24 -3.87
CA SER A 260 27.62 6.56 -3.30
C SER A 260 27.54 7.70 -4.31
N GLU A 261 27.72 7.41 -5.60
CA GLU A 261 27.61 8.37 -6.73
C GLU A 261 26.24 8.30 -7.41
N ASN A 262 25.26 7.66 -6.76
CA ASN A 262 23.90 7.51 -7.27
C ASN A 262 22.87 8.06 -6.27
N GLN A 263 23.09 9.29 -5.82
CA GLN A 263 22.22 10.02 -4.89
C GLN A 263 21.30 11.01 -5.63
N SER A 264 20.45 11.74 -4.91
CA SER A 264 19.50 12.68 -5.50
C SER A 264 20.17 13.78 -6.33
N GLU A 265 21.30 14.30 -5.86
CA GLU A 265 22.12 15.31 -6.54
C GLU A 265 22.79 14.79 -7.83
N HIS A 266 23.03 13.48 -7.91
CA HIS A 266 23.56 12.83 -9.11
C HIS A 266 22.44 12.62 -10.13
N MET A 267 21.30 12.08 -9.68
CA MET A 267 20.11 11.84 -10.51
C MET A 267 19.62 13.11 -11.22
N ILE A 268 19.63 14.28 -10.55
CA ILE A 268 19.22 15.54 -11.21
C ILE A 268 20.18 16.00 -12.31
N GLY A 269 21.42 15.51 -12.31
CA GLY A 269 22.39 15.73 -13.39
C GLY A 269 22.17 14.81 -14.60
N GLU A 270 21.40 13.73 -14.46
CA GLU A 270 21.08 12.79 -15.53
C GLU A 270 19.95 13.33 -16.42
N ALA A 271 20.33 14.10 -17.43
CA ALA A 271 19.37 14.83 -18.26
C ALA A 271 18.33 13.92 -18.96
N GLU A 272 18.71 12.70 -19.35
CA GLU A 272 17.77 11.73 -19.96
C GLU A 272 16.74 11.22 -18.96
N PHE A 273 17.17 10.83 -17.76
CA PHE A 273 16.29 10.40 -16.68
C PHE A 273 15.30 11.50 -16.30
N MET A 274 15.78 12.74 -16.12
CA MET A 274 14.93 13.87 -15.76
C MET A 274 13.93 14.23 -16.88
N ARG A 275 14.34 14.17 -18.15
CA ARG A 275 13.42 14.34 -19.29
C ARG A 275 12.34 13.25 -19.33
N ALA A 276 12.72 12.00 -19.05
CA ALA A 276 11.78 10.88 -19.01
C ALA A 276 10.75 11.04 -17.88
N PHE A 277 11.17 11.49 -16.71
CA PHE A 277 10.28 11.80 -15.59
C PHE A 277 9.33 12.96 -15.89
N ASP A 278 9.84 14.04 -16.48
CA ASP A 278 9.03 15.19 -16.87
C ASP A 278 7.99 14.81 -17.92
N ALA A 279 8.38 14.03 -18.94
CA ALA A 279 7.46 13.56 -19.98
C ALA A 279 6.37 12.63 -19.42
N TRP A 280 6.70 11.77 -18.46
CA TRP A 280 5.71 10.96 -17.75
C TRP A 280 4.76 11.83 -16.92
N THR A 281 5.27 12.87 -16.26
CA THR A 281 4.45 13.84 -15.53
C THR A 281 3.49 14.57 -16.46
N ASP A 282 3.94 14.98 -17.65
CA ASP A 282 3.09 15.66 -18.64
C ASP A 282 2.00 14.72 -19.16
N THR A 283 2.35 13.46 -19.44
CA THR A 283 1.39 12.41 -19.84
C THR A 283 0.34 12.17 -18.75
N PHE A 284 0.76 12.16 -17.48
CA PHE A 284 -0.15 12.06 -16.34
C PHE A 284 -1.12 13.24 -16.28
N VAL A 285 -0.62 14.47 -16.42
CA VAL A 285 -1.45 15.69 -16.41
C VAL A 285 -2.48 15.64 -17.52
N GLU A 286 -2.08 15.36 -18.75
CA GLU A 286 -2.97 15.27 -19.91
C GLU A 286 -4.06 14.21 -19.71
N PHE A 287 -3.68 13.02 -19.22
CA PHE A 287 -4.62 11.93 -19.00
C PHE A 287 -5.64 12.27 -17.91
N VAL A 288 -5.17 12.75 -16.76
CA VAL A 288 -6.02 13.06 -15.60
C VAL A 288 -6.91 14.28 -15.88
N ALA A 289 -6.39 15.31 -16.55
CA ALA A 289 -7.19 16.48 -16.95
C ALA A 289 -8.32 16.09 -17.91
N ARG A 290 -8.03 15.21 -18.89
CA ARG A 290 -9.03 14.74 -19.86
C ARG A 290 -10.11 13.89 -19.20
N LYS A 291 -9.73 13.03 -18.24
CA LYS A 291 -10.67 12.18 -17.51
C LYS A 291 -11.53 12.98 -16.53
N GLY A 292 -10.93 13.95 -15.86
CA GLY A 292 -11.59 14.78 -14.87
C GLY A 292 -11.79 14.09 -13.52
N ARG A 293 -12.77 14.60 -12.77
CA ARG A 293 -13.10 14.15 -11.41
C ARG A 293 -13.83 12.81 -11.43
N VAL A 294 -13.61 12.01 -10.39
CA VAL A 294 -14.21 10.69 -10.17
C VAL A 294 -15.35 10.80 -9.16
N PRO A 295 -16.56 10.32 -9.48
CA PRO A 295 -17.65 10.30 -8.52
C PRO A 295 -17.27 9.56 -7.24
N PRO A 296 -17.75 10.00 -6.07
CA PRO A 296 -17.50 9.29 -4.82
C PRO A 296 -18.11 7.88 -4.87
N GLY A 297 -17.41 6.90 -4.29
CA GLY A 297 -17.96 5.56 -4.10
C GLY A 297 -19.09 5.54 -3.07
N GLU A 298 -19.84 4.43 -3.03
CA GLU A 298 -20.96 4.27 -2.09
C GLU A 298 -20.49 4.30 -0.62
N HIS A 299 -19.44 3.53 -0.31
CA HIS A 299 -18.91 3.40 1.04
C HIS A 299 -17.60 4.20 1.19
N ARG A 300 -17.73 5.43 1.68
CA ARG A 300 -16.63 6.38 1.81
C ARG A 300 -15.72 6.04 2.99
N ALA A 301 -14.41 6.11 2.76
CA ALA A 301 -13.43 6.14 3.84
C ALA A 301 -13.29 7.56 4.42
N ALA A 302 -13.50 8.58 3.59
CA ALA A 302 -13.51 9.96 4.04
C ALA A 302 -14.74 10.24 4.92
N GLY A 303 -14.50 10.73 6.13
CA GLY A 303 -15.55 10.92 7.14
C GLY A 303 -15.96 9.65 7.87
N TYR A 304 -15.33 8.50 7.60
CA TYR A 304 -15.56 7.27 8.33
C TYR A 304 -15.12 7.42 9.80
N ASN A 305 -16.00 7.04 10.71
CA ASN A 305 -15.71 7.00 12.14
C ASN A 305 -15.90 5.55 12.63
N PRO A 306 -14.82 4.86 13.05
CA PRO A 306 -14.91 3.48 13.52
C PRO A 306 -15.93 3.33 14.67
N PRO A 307 -16.74 2.27 14.69
CA PRO A 307 -17.63 2.01 15.83
C PRO A 307 -16.82 1.69 17.09
N LYS A 308 -17.43 1.88 18.27
CA LYS A 308 -16.77 1.55 19.55
C LYS A 308 -16.94 0.07 19.90
N HIS A 309 -15.86 -0.65 20.17
CA HIS A 309 -15.86 -2.12 20.27
C HIS A 309 -15.83 -2.71 21.69
N ARG A 310 -16.12 -1.92 22.74
CA ARG A 310 -15.86 -2.32 24.15
C ARG A 310 -16.35 -3.72 24.54
N TRP A 311 -17.54 -4.12 24.07
CA TRP A 311 -18.09 -5.46 24.35
C TRP A 311 -17.54 -6.54 23.41
N ALA A 312 -17.35 -6.22 22.13
CA ALA A 312 -16.82 -7.15 21.14
C ALA A 312 -15.36 -7.53 21.42
N GLU A 313 -14.52 -6.56 21.79
CA GLU A 313 -13.13 -6.80 22.23
C GLU A 313 -13.07 -7.76 23.42
N THR A 314 -13.99 -7.61 24.38
CA THR A 314 -14.05 -8.50 25.54
C THR A 314 -14.42 -9.94 25.12
N LYS A 315 -15.35 -10.10 24.18
CA LYS A 315 -15.72 -11.41 23.61
C LYS A 315 -14.52 -12.04 22.87
N LEU A 316 -13.81 -11.26 22.07
CA LEU A 316 -12.63 -11.71 21.34
C LEU A 316 -11.50 -12.14 22.27
N ALA A 317 -11.20 -11.34 23.31
CA ALA A 317 -10.19 -11.69 24.30
C ALA A 317 -10.52 -13.00 25.03
N TRP A 318 -11.80 -13.22 25.36
CA TRP A 318 -12.25 -14.47 25.95
C TRP A 318 -12.14 -15.66 24.98
N ARG A 319 -12.53 -15.46 23.71
CA ARG A 319 -12.37 -16.44 22.63
C ARG A 319 -10.91 -16.83 22.47
N GLU A 320 -10.00 -15.85 22.40
CA GLU A 320 -8.57 -16.07 22.26
C GLU A 320 -8.01 -16.88 23.44
N LYS A 321 -8.38 -16.50 24.68
CA LYS A 321 -7.97 -17.24 25.88
C LYS A 321 -8.41 -18.70 25.83
N ARG A 322 -9.62 -18.98 25.35
CA ARG A 322 -10.12 -20.35 25.18
C ARG A 322 -9.36 -21.14 24.13
N MET A 323 -9.10 -20.53 22.97
CA MET A 323 -8.32 -21.17 21.90
C MET A 323 -6.90 -21.52 22.38
N ARG A 324 -6.26 -20.62 23.13
CA ARG A 324 -4.95 -20.86 23.77
C ARG A 324 -4.94 -22.04 24.75
N MET A 325 -6.09 -22.39 25.32
CA MET A 325 -6.28 -23.56 26.20
C MET A 325 -6.74 -24.83 25.43
N GLY A 326 -6.76 -24.80 24.10
CA GLY A 326 -7.20 -25.93 23.27
C GLY A 326 -8.72 -26.15 23.27
N LEU A 327 -9.50 -25.11 23.57
CA LEU A 327 -10.97 -25.16 23.64
C LEU A 327 -11.61 -24.23 22.59
N PRO A 328 -11.42 -24.49 21.28
CA PRO A 328 -11.98 -23.66 20.22
C PRO A 328 -13.52 -23.68 20.24
N PRO A 329 -14.18 -22.67 19.65
CA PRO A 329 -15.64 -22.69 19.48
C PRO A 329 -16.10 -23.92 18.70
N ALA A 330 -17.16 -24.58 19.15
CA ALA A 330 -17.67 -25.77 18.48
C ALA A 330 -18.14 -25.43 17.06
N GLY A 331 -17.83 -26.30 16.09
CA GLY A 331 -18.19 -26.09 14.68
C GLY A 331 -17.36 -25.02 13.95
N SER A 332 -16.37 -24.41 14.60
CA SER A 332 -15.49 -23.42 13.99
C SER A 332 -14.34 -24.05 13.18
N SER A 333 -13.73 -23.26 12.28
CA SER A 333 -12.53 -23.68 11.55
C SER A 333 -11.37 -24.08 12.48
N PRO A 334 -11.04 -23.34 13.57
CA PRO A 334 -10.07 -23.80 14.57
C PRO A 334 -10.40 -25.16 15.20
N ALA A 335 -11.67 -25.46 15.47
CA ALA A 335 -12.06 -26.77 16.01
C ALA A 335 -11.83 -27.90 15.00
N ALA A 336 -12.14 -27.66 13.71
CA ALA A 336 -11.86 -28.61 12.65
C ALA A 336 -10.35 -28.83 12.46
N GLN A 337 -9.55 -27.75 12.45
CA GLN A 337 -8.09 -27.81 12.33
C GLN A 337 -7.47 -28.59 13.50
N GLN A 338 -7.94 -28.37 14.72
CA GLN A 338 -7.50 -29.13 15.90
C GLN A 338 -7.88 -30.61 15.83
N ALA A 339 -9.11 -30.93 15.40
CA ALA A 339 -9.55 -32.32 15.23
C ALA A 339 -8.75 -33.08 14.16
N LEU A 340 -8.31 -32.37 13.12
CA LEU A 340 -7.44 -32.89 12.06
C LEU A 340 -5.95 -32.91 12.43
N GLY A 341 -5.57 -32.36 13.60
CA GLY A 341 -4.18 -32.27 14.02
C GLY A 341 -3.31 -31.37 13.16
N LEU A 342 -3.90 -30.39 12.46
CA LEU A 342 -3.19 -29.48 11.54
C LEU A 342 -2.33 -28.46 12.29
N ASN A 343 -2.72 -28.12 13.51
CA ASN A 343 -2.16 -27.01 14.27
C ASN A 343 -1.59 -27.48 15.60
N ARG A 344 -0.50 -26.86 16.05
CA ARG A 344 0.14 -27.08 17.35
C ARG A 344 0.05 -25.83 18.24
N ASP A 345 -1.07 -25.12 18.13
CA ASP A 345 -1.20 -23.73 18.57
C ASP A 345 -1.68 -23.60 20.04
N VAL A 346 -1.88 -24.71 20.76
CA VAL A 346 -2.26 -24.70 22.18
C VAL A 346 -1.08 -24.22 23.02
N THR A 347 -1.08 -22.94 23.39
CA THR A 347 0.00 -22.35 24.19
C THR A 347 -0.51 -21.25 25.11
N LEU A 348 0.02 -21.22 26.33
CA LEU A 348 -0.16 -20.10 27.25
C LEU A 348 0.92 -19.01 27.05
N THR A 349 1.90 -19.24 26.17
CA THR A 349 3.05 -18.36 25.95
C THR A 349 3.24 -18.01 24.47
N PRO A 350 2.30 -17.27 23.84
CA PRO A 350 2.37 -16.92 22.42
C PRO A 350 3.54 -15.98 22.08
N GLY A 351 4.22 -15.39 23.05
CA GLY A 351 5.38 -14.53 22.79
C GLY A 351 6.68 -15.29 22.41
N LYS A 352 6.74 -16.62 22.61
CA LYS A 352 7.93 -17.41 22.29
C LYS A 352 7.96 -17.84 20.82
N SER A 353 9.13 -18.17 20.29
CA SER A 353 9.24 -18.75 18.94
C SER A 353 8.63 -20.15 18.90
N GLU A 354 8.15 -20.61 17.74
CA GLU A 354 7.56 -21.94 17.59
C GLU A 354 8.51 -23.05 18.09
N ALA A 355 9.80 -22.96 17.75
CA ALA A 355 10.83 -23.90 18.19
C ALA A 355 11.05 -23.97 19.72
N THR A 356 10.57 -22.99 20.50
CA THR A 356 10.76 -22.91 21.96
C THR A 356 9.46 -22.96 22.76
N ARG A 357 8.31 -23.07 22.09
CA ARG A 357 6.98 -23.14 22.73
C ARG A 357 6.64 -24.53 23.28
N ASN A 358 7.19 -25.58 22.68
CA ASN A 358 7.06 -26.97 23.14
C ASN A 358 8.45 -27.62 23.23
N PRO A 359 9.25 -27.32 24.27
CA PRO A 359 10.30 -28.25 24.66
C PRO A 359 9.58 -29.46 25.24
N GLU A 360 9.71 -30.60 24.55
CA GLU A 360 9.26 -31.97 24.90
C GLU A 360 8.48 -32.16 26.22
#